data_AF-A0A7V2QVC9-F1
#
_entry.id   AF-A0A7V2QVC9-F1
#
_cell.length_a   1.000
_cell.length_b   1.000
_cell.length_c   1.000
_cell.angle_alpha   90.00
_cell.angle_beta   90.00
_cell.angle_gamma   90.00
#
_symmetry.space_group_name_H-M   'P 1'
#
loop_
_entity.id
_entity.type
_entity.pdbx_description
1 polymer ?
#
loop_
_entity_poly.entity_id
_entity_poly.type
_entity_poly.pdbx_seq_one_letter_code
_entity_poly.pdbx_strand_id
1 'polypeptide(L)' 'DEDVNIYDPVEVEWAISTRVEPGRDVIIIPPANGLPTLGQWGVDATAPLTGEPFGERWLYKKALPPGVNEVDYV' A
#
# COMPACT_ATOMS: atom_id res chain seq x y z
N ASP A 1 -3.88 -5.11 -1.75
CA ASP A 1 -3.87 -6.59 -1.88
C ASP A 1 -4.63 -7.22 -0.73
N GLU A 2 -5.01 -8.50 -0.84
CA GLU A 2 -5.82 -9.22 0.16
C GLU A 2 -5.10 -9.44 1.51
N ASP A 3 -3.78 -9.21 1.59
CA ASP A 3 -2.96 -9.34 2.81
C ASP A 3 -2.95 -8.08 3.70
N VAL A 4 -3.71 -7.05 3.33
CA VAL A 4 -3.83 -5.78 4.03
C VAL A 4 -5.25 -5.61 4.55
N ASN A 5 -5.40 -5.47 5.86
CA ASN A 5 -6.66 -5.14 6.50
C ASN A 5 -6.99 -3.65 6.30
N ILE A 6 -7.93 -3.35 5.41
CA ILE A 6 -8.34 -1.98 5.10
C ILE A 6 -9.02 -1.24 6.27
N TYR A 7 -9.44 -1.95 7.31
CA TYR A 7 -10.03 -1.36 8.51
C TYR A 7 -8.99 -1.00 9.58
N ASP A 8 -7.73 -1.40 9.38
CA ASP A 8 -6.60 -1.00 10.23
C ASP A 8 -5.77 0.08 9.50
N PRO A 9 -5.77 1.33 9.98
CA PRO A 9 -5.04 2.41 9.32
C PRO A 9 -3.52 2.18 9.33
N VAL A 10 -2.98 1.45 10.31
CA VAL A 10 -1.54 1.15 10.38
C VAL A 10 -1.15 0.17 9.29
N GLU A 11 -2.00 -0.81 8.98
CA GLU A 11 -1.74 -1.73 7.86
C GLU A 11 -1.80 -1.03 6.50
N VAL A 12 -2.75 -0.10 6.33
CA VAL A 12 -2.86 0.70 5.09
C VAL A 12 -1.66 1.64 4.94
N GLU A 13 -1.24 2.31 6.00
CA GLU A 13 -0.04 3.17 6.00
C GLU A 13 1.23 2.38 5.68
N TRP A 14 1.37 1.16 6.24
CA TRP A 14 2.49 0.27 5.92
C TRP A 14 2.53 -0.11 4.44
N ALA A 15 1.38 -0.43 3.84
CA ALA A 15 1.30 -0.76 2.42
C ALA A 15 1.72 0.44 1.55
N ILE A 16 1.23 1.65 1.87
CA ILE A 16 1.63 2.88 1.18
C ILE A 16 3.15 3.10 1.32
N SER A 17 3.68 3.03 2.54
CA SER A 17 5.08 3.38 2.83
C SER A 17 6.10 2.42 2.22
N THR A 18 5.71 1.19 1.92
CA THR A 18 6.64 0.12 1.49
C THR A 18 6.45 -0.32 0.04
N ARG A 19 5.31 -0.02 -0.59
CA ARG A 19 4.98 -0.49 -1.94
C ARG A 19 4.89 0.63 -2.97
N VAL A 20 4.68 1.88 -2.55
CA VAL A 20 4.41 3.02 -3.43
C VAL A 20 5.72 3.70 -3.85
N GLU A 21 5.93 3.82 -5.16
CA GLU A 21 6.86 4.77 -5.76
C GLU A 21 6.07 6.01 -6.23
N PRO A 22 6.16 7.17 -5.56
CA PRO A 22 5.28 8.31 -5.82
C PRO A 22 5.29 8.81 -7.28
N GLY A 23 6.42 8.70 -7.98
CA GLY A 23 6.53 9.11 -9.38
C GLY A 23 5.79 8.20 -10.36
N ARG A 24 5.46 6.97 -9.97
CA ARG A 24 4.81 5.95 -10.80
C ARG A 24 3.39 5.64 -10.34
N ASP A 25 3.17 5.59 -9.03
CA ASP A 25 2.00 4.96 -8.41
C ASP A 25 0.98 5.96 -7.85
N VAL A 26 1.24 7.27 -7.96
CA VAL A 26 0.31 8.34 -7.57
C VAL A 26 -0.25 9.02 -8.82
N ILE A 27 -1.57 9.02 -8.94
CA ILE A 27 -2.28 9.72 -10.01
C ILE A 27 -3.00 10.92 -9.40
N ILE A 28 -2.77 12.11 -9.94
CA ILE A 28 -3.45 13.34 -9.51
C ILE A 28 -4.37 13.80 -10.65
N ILE A 29 -5.66 13.91 -10.34
CA ILE A 29 -6.68 14.45 -11.24
C ILE A 29 -7.01 15.86 -10.75
N PRO A 30 -6.70 16.91 -11.54
CA PRO A 30 -7.04 18.27 -11.16
C PRO A 30 -8.56 18.43 -11.04
N PRO A 31 -9.05 19.35 -10.19
CA PRO A 31 -10.47 19.56 -10.01
C PRO A 31 -11.15 19.95 -11.33
N ALA A 32 -12.32 19.37 -11.59
CA ALA A 32 -13.20 19.86 -12.65
C ALA A 32 -13.80 21.23 -12.25
N ASN A 33 -13.96 22.11 -13.24
CA ASN A 33 -14.72 23.37 -13.10
C ASN A 33 -14.15 24.41 -12.11
N GLY A 34 -12.84 24.42 -11.86
CA GLY A 34 -12.18 25.53 -11.14
C GLY A 34 -12.45 25.57 -9.63
N LEU A 35 -12.96 24.48 -9.04
CA LEU A 35 -13.13 24.34 -7.60
C LEU A 35 -11.78 23.93 -6.97
N PRO A 36 -11.06 24.83 -6.29
CA PRO A 36 -9.63 24.67 -6.02
C PRO A 36 -9.27 23.51 -5.08
N THR A 37 -10.22 22.96 -4.34
CA THR A 37 -10.00 21.95 -3.29
C THR A 37 -10.62 20.59 -3.59
N LEU A 38 -11.16 20.38 -4.79
CA LEU A 38 -11.83 19.13 -5.19
C LEU A 38 -11.01 18.28 -6.17
N GLY A 39 -9.69 18.50 -6.19
CA GLY A 39 -8.78 17.59 -6.88
C GLY A 39 -8.89 16.20 -6.28
N GLN A 40 -8.77 15.19 -7.14
CA GLN A 40 -8.76 13.80 -6.71
C GLN A 40 -7.36 13.23 -6.87
N TRP A 41 -7.07 12.21 -6.10
CA TRP A 41 -5.83 11.49 -6.19
C TRP A 41 -6.08 10.03 -5.89
N GLY A 42 -5.36 9.17 -6.58
CA GLY A 42 -5.34 7.73 -6.36
C GLY A 42 -3.92 7.29 -6.05
N VAL A 43 -3.80 6.31 -5.17
CA VAL A 43 -2.52 5.72 -4.77
C VAL A 43 -2.60 4.22 -5.01
N ASP A 44 -1.75 3.70 -5.90
CA ASP A 44 -1.60 2.26 -6.09
C ASP A 44 -0.59 1.71 -5.08
N ALA A 45 -1.10 1.18 -3.96
CA ALA A 45 -0.31 0.53 -2.92
C ALA A 45 -0.28 -1.00 -3.08
N THR A 46 -0.44 -1.53 -4.29
CA THR A 46 -0.40 -2.97 -4.54
C THR A 46 1.02 -3.48 -4.73
N ALA A 47 1.25 -4.75 -4.35
CA ALA A 47 2.52 -5.41 -4.62
C ALA A 47 2.66 -5.62 -6.14
N PRO A 48 3.82 -5.28 -6.74
CA PRO A 48 4.02 -5.38 -8.17
C PRO A 48 3.81 -6.82 -8.68
N LEU A 49 3.16 -6.94 -9.85
CA LEU A 49 2.87 -8.23 -10.47
C LEU A 49 4.10 -8.86 -11.19
N THR A 50 4.99 -8.08 -11.85
CA THR A 50 6.05 -8.61 -12.77
C THR A 50 7.30 -7.72 -13.03
N GLY A 51 8.57 -8.18 -12.86
CA GLY A 51 9.84 -7.56 -13.41
C GLY A 51 11.10 -7.14 -12.55
N GLU A 52 11.97 -8.00 -11.97
CA GLU A 52 13.18 -7.71 -11.12
C GLU A 52 13.21 -6.68 -9.91
N PRO A 53 13.37 -7.16 -8.66
CA PRO A 53 13.12 -8.55 -8.29
C PRO A 53 11.61 -8.84 -8.48
N PHE A 54 10.86 -7.95 -9.15
CA PHE A 54 9.66 -8.24 -9.92
C PHE A 54 9.37 -9.70 -10.30
N GLY A 55 8.47 -10.34 -9.56
CA GLY A 55 8.24 -11.78 -9.59
C GLY A 55 8.36 -12.37 -8.19
N GLU A 56 9.14 -11.72 -7.33
CA GLU A 56 9.29 -12.00 -5.92
C GLU A 56 8.28 -11.24 -5.07
N ARG A 57 6.97 -11.50 -5.29
CA ARG A 57 5.88 -10.94 -4.46
C ARG A 57 6.09 -11.21 -2.96
N TRP A 58 6.90 -12.22 -2.63
CA TRP A 58 7.30 -12.54 -1.26
C TRP A 58 8.10 -11.42 -0.58
N LEU A 59 8.88 -10.60 -1.31
CA LEU A 59 9.62 -9.46 -0.77
C LEU A 59 8.71 -8.38 -0.18
N TYR A 60 7.46 -8.31 -0.67
CA TYR A 60 6.47 -7.32 -0.26
C TYR A 60 5.50 -7.86 0.80
N LYS A 61 5.73 -9.08 1.31
CA LYS A 61 4.95 -9.65 2.42
C LYS A 61 5.53 -9.21 3.77
N LYS A 62 4.65 -8.99 4.75
CA LYS A 62 5.05 -8.77 6.15
C LYS A 62 5.85 -9.97 6.64
N ALA A 63 7.08 -9.74 7.10
CA ALA A 63 7.88 -10.76 7.76
C ALA A 63 7.43 -10.87 9.22
N LEU A 64 6.71 -11.95 9.55
CA LEU A 64 6.19 -12.21 10.88
C LEU A 64 6.81 -13.50 11.44
N PRO A 65 7.27 -13.52 12.71
CA PRO A 65 7.65 -14.76 13.36
C PRO A 65 6.50 -15.77 13.36
N PRO A 66 6.76 -17.07 13.17
CA PRO A 66 5.74 -18.10 13.36
C PRO A 66 5.11 -18.01 14.75
N GLY A 67 3.78 -18.06 14.83
CA GLY A 67 3.04 -17.99 16.09
C GLY A 67 2.91 -16.58 16.69
N VAL A 68 3.30 -15.50 16.00
CA VAL A 68 3.20 -14.12 16.51
C VAL A 68 1.79 -13.75 16.99
N ASN A 69 0.75 -14.31 16.36
CA ASN A 69 -0.65 -14.06 16.70
C ASN A 69 -1.19 -14.99 17.80
N GLU A 70 -0.37 -15.93 18.29
CA GLU A 70 -0.73 -16.90 19.34
C GLU A 70 -0.17 -16.48 20.72
N VAL A 71 0.52 -15.35 20.79
CA VAL A 71 1.16 -14.85 22.02
C VAL A 71 0.48 -13.56 22.46
N ASP A 72 0.04 -13.52 23.71
CA ASP A 72 -0.40 -12.28 24.34
C ASP A 72 0.84 -11.45 24.70
N TYR A 73 0.93 -10.25 24.12
CA TYR A 73 1.94 -9.27 24.50
C TYR A 73 1.49 -8.57 25.79
N VAL A 74 2.30 -8.67 26.85
CA VAL A 74 2.08 -8.03 28.16
C VAL A 74 2.72 -6.64 28.19
#